data_AF-A0A7J7NS35-F1
#
_entry.id   AF-A0A7J7NS35-F1
#
_cell.length_a   1.000
_cell.length_b   1.000
_cell.length_c   1.000
_cell.angle_alpha   90.00
_cell.angle_beta   90.00
_cell.angle_gamma   90.00
#
_symmetry.space_group_name_H-M   'P 1'
#
loop_
_entity.id
_entity.type
_entity.pdbx_description
1 polymer ?
#
loop_
_entity_poly.entity_id
_entity_poly.type
_entity_poly.pdbx_seq_one_letter_code
_entity_poly.pdbx_strand_id
1 'polypeptide(L)'
;DSYGGSMVAFAGRKYAARSPPAFVANGTYTVTSFTLVLEFQKGRLQNLFWKRDGCASCAGKSNYVCLNKQDCAIRTSNCKNRGGSVDCSLGIQVAFSGTDKHFTALNSWYEVENLRQYSLYNLYSNLRGSLTDQYNKFL
;
A
#
# COMPACT_ATOMS: atom_id res chain seq x y z
N ASP A 1 -6.33 -4.62 -21.46
CA ASP A 1 -6.19 -5.30 -20.16
C ASP A 1 -4.74 -5.68 -19.92
N SER A 2 -4.06 -4.96 -19.02
CA SER A 2 -2.68 -5.30 -18.67
C SER A 2 -2.69 -6.51 -17.74
N TYR A 3 -2.43 -7.69 -18.32
CA TYR A 3 -2.25 -8.93 -17.59
C TYR A 3 -0.92 -8.89 -16.84
N GLY A 4 -0.98 -8.83 -15.52
CA GLY A 4 0.22 -8.76 -14.68
C GLY A 4 0.51 -7.33 -14.24
N GLY A 5 0.41 -7.10 -12.94
CA GLY A 5 0.81 -5.85 -12.30
C GLY A 5 1.60 -6.14 -11.04
N SER A 6 2.75 -5.48 -10.91
CA SER A 6 3.44 -5.34 -9.63
C SER A 6 3.43 -3.88 -9.23
N MET A 7 3.22 -3.60 -7.95
CA MET A 7 3.32 -2.25 -7.43
C MET A 7 4.60 -2.03 -6.65
N VAL A 8 5.07 -0.79 -6.69
CA VAL A 8 6.26 -0.32 -6.01
C VAL A 8 5.95 1.05 -5.41
N ALA A 9 6.31 1.24 -4.15
CA ALA A 9 6.22 2.54 -3.48
C ALA A 9 7.60 3.22 -3.46
N PHE A 10 7.61 4.54 -3.64
CA PHE A 10 8.80 5.37 -3.61
C PHE A 10 8.61 6.55 -2.66
N ALA A 11 9.66 6.93 -1.95
CA ALA A 11 9.67 8.16 -1.15
C ALA A 11 10.58 9.23 -1.78
N GLY A 12 9.96 10.19 -2.48
CA GLY A 12 10.59 11.45 -2.91
C GLY A 12 11.42 11.41 -4.20
N ARG A 13 11.88 12.60 -4.64
CA ARG A 13 12.64 12.84 -5.89
C ARG A 13 14.12 12.41 -5.84
N LYS A 14 14.70 12.25 -4.64
CA LYS A 14 16.00 11.61 -4.41
C LYS A 14 15.73 10.26 -3.77
N TYR A 15 16.41 9.20 -4.22
CA TYR A 15 16.17 7.81 -3.83
C TYR A 15 16.29 7.63 -2.30
N ALA A 16 15.20 7.78 -1.56
CA ALA A 16 15.20 7.63 -0.09
C ALA A 16 14.89 6.18 0.30
N ALA A 17 13.83 5.60 -0.27
CA ALA A 17 13.45 4.21 -0.10
C ALA A 17 12.61 3.73 -1.27
N ARG A 18 12.69 2.44 -1.59
CA ARG A 18 11.89 1.76 -2.61
C ARG A 18 11.42 0.43 -2.04
N SER A 19 10.13 0.11 -2.19
CA SER A 19 9.64 -1.20 -1.77
C SER A 19 9.98 -2.32 -2.76
N PRO A 20 10.12 -3.57 -2.29
CA PRO A 20 10.08 -4.72 -3.17
C PRO A 20 8.76 -4.76 -3.95
N PRO A 21 8.76 -5.25 -5.20
CA PRO A 21 7.53 -5.40 -5.95
C PRO A 21 6.54 -6.33 -5.23
N ALA A 22 5.28 -5.91 -5.14
CA ALA A 22 4.19 -6.73 -4.63
C ALA A 22 3.23 -7.09 -5.77
N PHE A 23 2.80 -8.35 -5.80
CA PHE A 23 1.82 -8.83 -6.77
C PHE A 23 0.48 -8.11 -6.59
N VAL A 24 -0.05 -7.56 -7.67
CA VAL A 24 -1.34 -6.85 -7.67
C VAL A 24 -2.42 -7.72 -8.31
N ALA A 25 -2.22 -8.12 -9.55
CA ALA A 25 -3.20 -8.92 -10.28
C ALA A 25 -2.58 -9.66 -11.47
N ASN A 26 -3.25 -10.73 -11.89
CA ASN A 26 -3.07 -11.39 -13.18
C ASN A 26 -4.45 -11.72 -13.78
N GLY A 27 -4.48 -12.51 -14.86
CA GLY A 27 -5.74 -12.88 -15.53
C GLY A 27 -6.73 -13.67 -14.66
N THR A 28 -6.27 -14.27 -13.56
CA THR A 28 -7.08 -15.18 -12.73
C THR A 28 -7.34 -14.64 -11.34
N TYR A 29 -6.40 -13.88 -10.78
CA TYR A 29 -6.44 -13.42 -9.40
C TYR A 29 -6.09 -11.94 -9.27
N THR A 30 -6.74 -11.28 -8.32
CA THR A 30 -6.48 -9.89 -7.93
C THR A 30 -6.36 -9.81 -6.41
N VAL A 31 -5.33 -9.15 -5.91
CA VAL A 31 -5.22 -8.78 -4.50
C VAL A 31 -5.76 -7.36 -4.36
N THR A 32 -6.71 -7.17 -3.44
CA THR A 32 -7.47 -5.92 -3.31
C THR A 32 -7.10 -5.11 -2.07
N SER A 33 -6.32 -5.68 -1.16
CA SER A 33 -5.95 -5.03 0.10
C SER A 33 -4.46 -5.20 0.36
N PHE A 34 -3.80 -4.08 0.65
CA PHE A 34 -2.38 -4.04 0.93
C PHE A 34 -2.08 -3.13 2.09
N THR A 35 -1.04 -3.47 2.84
CA THR A 35 -0.52 -2.63 3.91
C THR A 35 0.91 -2.24 3.57
N LEU A 36 1.16 -0.95 3.37
CA LEU A 36 2.50 -0.40 3.18
C LEU A 36 3.06 0.01 4.53
N VAL A 37 4.20 -0.56 4.92
CA VAL A 37 4.91 -0.21 6.15
C VAL A 37 6.04 0.74 5.81
N LEU A 38 6.05 1.90 6.47
CA LEU A 38 7.14 2.85 6.44
C LEU A 38 8.01 2.64 7.68
N GLU A 39 9.27 2.26 7.46
CA GLU A 39 10.22 2.04 8.53
C GLU A 39 11.08 3.29 8.75
N PHE A 40 11.00 3.84 9.95
CA PHE A 40 11.78 5.00 10.37
C PHE A 40 12.85 4.61 11.37
N GLN A 41 14.05 5.13 11.16
CA GLN A 41 15.12 5.06 12.14
C GLN A 41 15.51 6.49 12.52
N LYS A 42 15.36 6.84 13.79
CA LYS A 42 15.64 8.20 14.29
C LYS A 42 14.89 9.28 13.49
N GLY A 43 13.63 9.03 13.12
CA GLY A 43 12.79 9.93 12.34
C GLY A 43 13.11 10.01 10.85
N ARG A 44 14.06 9.20 10.34
CA ARG A 44 14.37 9.12 8.91
C ARG A 44 13.83 7.85 8.30
N LEU A 45 13.07 7.97 7.23
CA LEU A 45 12.59 6.82 6.46
C LEU A 45 13.79 6.03 5.92
N GLN A 46 13.90 4.78 6.33
CA GLN A 46 14.93 3.84 5.85
C GLN A 46 14.36 2.94 4.76
N ASN A 47 13.20 2.34 5.02
CA ASN A 47 12.63 1.33 4.16
C ASN A 47 11.13 1.53 3.94
N LEU A 48 10.67 0.98 2.82
CA LEU A 48 9.27 0.82 2.46
C LEU A 48 9.06 -0.66 2.17
N PHE A 49 8.08 -1.31 2.79
CA PHE A 49 7.78 -2.70 2.45
C PHE A 49 6.30 -3.00 2.54
N TRP A 50 5.84 -3.92 1.69
CA TRP A 50 4.47 -4.39 1.71
C TRP A 50 4.35 -5.49 2.77
N LYS A 51 3.50 -5.27 3.78
CA LYS A 51 3.15 -6.32 4.73
C LYS A 51 2.27 -7.33 4.03
N ARG A 52 2.64 -8.60 4.20
CA ARG A 52 1.86 -9.75 3.72
C ARG A 52 1.10 -10.30 4.91
N ASP A 53 -0.20 -10.07 4.94
CA ASP A 53 -1.07 -10.55 6.02
C ASP A 53 -1.28 -12.08 5.98
N GLY A 54 -0.75 -12.75 4.96
CA GLY A 54 -0.82 -14.20 4.81
C GLY A 54 -2.22 -14.69 4.51
N CYS A 55 -2.37 -16.03 4.48
CA CYS A 55 -3.65 -16.68 4.22
C CYS A 55 -4.73 -16.40 5.27
N ALA A 56 -4.35 -15.95 6.47
CA ALA A 56 -5.30 -15.67 7.56
C ALA A 56 -6.34 -14.61 7.14
N SER A 57 -5.93 -13.64 6.32
CA SER A 57 -6.82 -12.59 5.79
C SER A 57 -7.91 -13.12 4.81
N CYS A 58 -7.76 -14.36 4.32
CA CYS A 58 -8.76 -15.06 3.52
C CYS A 58 -9.77 -15.87 4.35
N ALA A 59 -9.49 -16.10 5.64
CA ALA A 59 -10.33 -16.94 6.47
C ALA A 59 -11.78 -16.41 6.51
N GLY A 60 -12.76 -17.32 6.33
CA GLY A 60 -14.18 -16.98 6.32
C GLY A 60 -14.70 -16.33 5.02
N LYS A 61 -13.87 -16.19 3.97
CA LYS A 61 -14.30 -15.61 2.68
C LYS A 61 -14.22 -16.65 1.56
N SER A 62 -15.36 -17.16 1.11
CA SER A 62 -15.46 -18.23 0.09
C SER A 62 -14.87 -17.87 -1.28
N ASN A 63 -14.87 -16.59 -1.64
CA ASN A 63 -14.40 -16.10 -2.94
C ASN A 63 -12.90 -15.80 -2.99
N TYR A 64 -12.20 -15.93 -1.86
CA TYR A 64 -10.79 -15.62 -1.72
C TYR A 64 -9.94 -16.90 -1.70
N VAL A 65 -8.74 -16.80 -2.23
CA VAL A 65 -7.77 -17.87 -2.39
C VAL A 65 -6.43 -17.38 -1.84
N CYS A 66 -5.78 -18.23 -1.06
CA CYS A 66 -4.42 -17.93 -0.63
C CYS A 66 -3.42 -18.29 -1.74
N LEU A 67 -2.77 -17.28 -2.30
CA LEU A 67 -1.72 -17.42 -3.30
C LEU A 67 -0.37 -17.58 -2.61
N ASN A 68 0.39 -18.60 -3.03
CA ASN A 68 1.77 -18.86 -2.60
C ASN A 68 1.98 -18.87 -1.07
N LYS A 69 0.93 -19.16 -0.30
CA LYS A 69 0.90 -19.08 1.18
C LYS A 69 1.24 -17.69 1.74
N GLN A 70 1.16 -16.65 0.91
CA GLN A 70 1.66 -15.31 1.23
C GLN A 70 0.60 -14.24 1.08
N ASP A 71 -0.21 -14.30 0.02
CA ASP A 71 -1.15 -13.23 -0.31
C ASP A 71 -2.57 -13.77 -0.38
N CYS A 72 -3.51 -12.99 0.11
CA CYS A 72 -4.93 -13.30 -0.03
C CYS A 72 -5.50 -12.58 -1.25
N ALA A 73 -5.92 -13.36 -2.25
CA ALA A 73 -6.43 -12.83 -3.51
C ALA A 73 -7.86 -13.28 -3.78
N ILE A 74 -8.62 -12.47 -4.50
CA ILE A 74 -9.93 -12.85 -5.04
C ILE A 74 -9.77 -13.29 -6.49
N ARG A 75 -10.60 -14.25 -6.94
CA ARG A 75 -10.66 -14.58 -8.37
C ARG A 75 -11.14 -13.37 -9.15
N THR A 76 -10.43 -13.01 -10.21
CA THR A 76 -10.72 -11.83 -11.04
C THR A 76 -12.14 -11.87 -11.64
N SER A 77 -12.68 -13.07 -11.90
CA SER A 77 -14.07 -13.27 -12.35
C SER A 77 -15.13 -12.82 -11.35
N ASN A 78 -14.81 -12.77 -10.05
CA ASN A 78 -15.74 -12.35 -9.01
C ASN A 78 -15.83 -10.82 -8.88
N CYS A 79 -14.94 -10.08 -9.54
CA CYS A 79 -14.90 -8.63 -9.50
C CYS A 79 -16.00 -8.00 -10.37
N LYS A 80 -16.64 -6.93 -9.88
CA LYS A 80 -17.69 -6.18 -10.61
C LYS A 80 -17.27 -5.75 -12.01
N ASN A 81 -16.05 -5.27 -12.15
CA ASN A 81 -15.47 -4.84 -13.43
C ASN A 81 -15.24 -6.00 -14.42
N ARG A 82 -15.54 -7.24 -14.02
CA ARG A 82 -15.33 -8.49 -14.77
C ARG A 82 -16.58 -9.36 -14.80
N GLY A 83 -17.75 -8.80 -14.47
CA GLY A 83 -19.04 -9.50 -14.47
C GLY A 83 -19.41 -10.20 -13.17
N GLY A 84 -18.61 -10.05 -12.11
CA GLY A 84 -18.93 -10.56 -10.78
C GLY A 84 -19.72 -9.58 -9.90
N SER A 85 -19.97 -9.94 -8.65
CA SER A 85 -20.74 -9.14 -7.69
C SER A 85 -19.88 -8.42 -6.65
N VAL A 86 -18.58 -8.74 -6.55
CA VAL A 86 -17.68 -8.24 -5.50
C VAL A 86 -16.93 -7.00 -5.98
N ASP A 87 -16.87 -5.97 -5.13
CA ASP A 87 -16.00 -4.83 -5.39
C ASP A 87 -14.54 -5.23 -5.17
N CYS A 88 -13.72 -5.08 -6.22
CA CYS A 88 -12.30 -5.38 -6.20
C CYS A 88 -11.43 -4.13 -6.28
N SER A 89 -11.96 -2.99 -5.84
CA SER A 89 -11.20 -1.75 -5.73
C SER A 89 -9.97 -1.96 -4.84
N LEU A 90 -8.84 -1.36 -5.25
CA LEU A 90 -7.58 -1.45 -4.54
C LEU A 90 -7.61 -0.56 -3.30
N GLY A 91 -7.50 -1.17 -2.12
CA GLY A 91 -7.32 -0.49 -0.84
C GLY A 91 -5.87 -0.59 -0.36
N ILE A 92 -5.27 0.55 -0.03
CA ILE A 92 -3.93 0.62 0.55
C ILE A 92 -4.02 1.23 1.95
N GLN A 93 -3.65 0.44 2.95
CA GLN A 93 -3.42 0.87 4.31
C GLN A 93 -1.95 1.24 4.48
N VAL A 94 -1.67 2.19 5.36
CA VAL A 94 -0.31 2.63 5.66
C VAL A 94 -0.07 2.43 7.16
N ALA A 95 1.03 1.77 7.48
CA ALA A 95 1.49 1.55 8.84
C ALA A 95 2.90 2.12 9.02
N PHE A 96 3.24 2.44 10.27
CA PHE A 96 4.51 3.02 10.65
C PHE A 96 5.23 2.05 11.57
N SER A 97 6.56 1.99 11.43
CA SER A 97 7.42 1.17 12.28
C SER A 97 8.68 1.95 12.62
N GLY A 98 9.27 1.64 13.77
CA GLY A 98 10.54 2.19 14.22
C GLY A 98 10.38 3.41 15.11
N THR A 99 11.30 4.36 15.00
CA THR A 99 11.44 5.47 15.98
C THR A 99 11.45 6.85 15.35
N ASP A 100 10.96 7.84 16.09
CA ASP A 100 11.13 9.25 15.78
C ASP A 100 12.56 9.75 16.08
N LYS A 101 12.84 11.04 15.85
CA LYS A 101 14.17 11.65 16.09
C LYS A 101 14.62 11.55 17.56
N HIS A 102 13.68 11.43 18.48
CA HIS A 102 13.90 11.35 19.92
C HIS A 102 13.89 9.92 20.45
N PHE A 103 13.96 8.91 19.56
CA PHE A 103 13.96 7.49 19.87
C PHE A 103 12.62 6.97 20.43
N THR A 104 11.55 7.74 20.30
CA THR A 104 10.19 7.31 20.68
C THR A 104 9.66 6.34 19.62
N ALA A 105 9.14 5.20 20.04
CA ALA A 105 8.55 4.23 19.12
C ALA A 105 7.30 4.81 18.44
N LEU A 106 7.12 4.52 17.16
CA LEU A 106 5.97 4.99 16.36
C LEU A 106 4.81 3.98 16.46
N ASN A 107 4.25 3.84 17.66
CA ASN A 107 3.25 2.80 17.95
C ASN A 107 1.81 3.34 18.00
N SER A 108 1.62 4.66 18.07
CA SER A 108 0.32 5.31 18.20
C SER A 108 0.06 6.38 17.14
N TRP A 109 -1.22 6.63 16.85
CA TRP A 109 -1.67 7.67 15.91
C TRP A 109 -1.13 9.07 16.26
N TYR A 110 -0.97 9.37 17.56
CA TYR A 110 -0.45 10.66 18.04
C TYR A 110 1.04 10.86 17.71
N GLU A 111 1.85 9.80 17.82
CA GLU A 111 3.27 9.83 17.41
C GLU A 111 3.42 9.99 15.89
N VAL A 112 2.49 9.43 15.11
CA VAL A 112 2.39 9.63 13.65
C VAL A 112 1.98 11.07 13.29
N GLU A 113 1.10 11.70 14.08
CA GLU A 113 0.70 13.10 13.89
C GLU A 113 1.89 14.06 14.06
N ASN A 114 2.75 13.82 15.06
CA ASN A 114 3.98 14.58 15.23
C ASN A 114 4.95 14.39 14.04
N LEU A 115 5.04 13.21 13.45
CA LEU A 115 5.79 13.01 12.19
C LEU A 115 5.18 13.72 10.98
N ARG A 116 3.85 13.91 10.92
CA ARG A 116 3.20 14.70 9.84
C ARG A 116 3.69 16.13 9.81
N GLN A 117 3.92 16.74 10.97
CA GLN A 117 4.41 18.12 11.07
C GLN A 117 5.85 18.26 10.56
N TYR A 118 6.69 17.23 10.69
CA TYR A 118 8.12 17.32 10.37
C TYR A 118 8.57 16.67 9.05
N SER A 119 7.83 15.73 8.46
CA SER A 119 8.30 15.01 7.25
C SER A 119 7.22 14.57 6.26
N LEU A 120 6.00 14.28 6.71
CA LEU A 120 4.96 13.76 5.80
C LEU A 120 4.17 14.86 5.08
N TYR A 121 4.14 16.12 5.56
CA TYR A 121 3.53 17.22 4.81
C TYR A 121 4.07 17.29 3.38
N ASN A 122 5.39 17.17 3.19
CA ASN A 122 6.00 17.16 1.86
C ASN A 122 5.66 15.92 1.02
N LEU A 123 5.41 14.75 1.64
CA LEU A 123 4.97 13.56 0.92
C LEU A 123 3.49 13.66 0.50
N TYR A 124 2.61 14.08 1.41
CA TYR A 124 1.19 14.29 1.15
C TYR A 124 0.92 15.47 0.21
N SER A 125 1.68 16.57 0.31
CA SER A 125 1.52 17.73 -0.58
C SER A 125 1.95 17.41 -2.01
N ASN A 126 3.02 16.64 -2.19
CA ASN A 126 3.44 16.15 -3.51
C ASN A 126 2.46 15.13 -4.10
N LEU A 127 1.85 14.27 -3.28
CA LEU A 127 0.79 13.36 -3.72
C LEU A 127 -0.47 14.13 -4.15
N ARG A 128 -0.88 15.14 -3.38
CA ARG A 128 -2.02 16.01 -3.72
C ARG A 128 -1.76 16.77 -5.03
N GLY A 129 -0.57 17.34 -5.22
CA GLY A 129 -0.18 17.99 -6.47
C GLY A 129 -0.23 17.01 -7.65
N SER A 130 0.39 15.83 -7.51
CA SER A 130 0.41 14.81 -8.57
C SER A 130 -0.98 14.29 -8.95
N LEU A 131 -1.90 14.13 -8.01
CA LEU A 131 -3.27 13.68 -8.28
C LEU A 131 -4.14 14.79 -8.88
N THR A 132 -3.98 16.03 -8.42
CA THR A 132 -4.75 17.19 -8.90
C THR A 132 -4.28 17.61 -10.31
N ASP A 133 -2.97 17.57 -10.57
CA ASP A 133 -2.41 17.89 -11.89
C ASP A 133 -2.70 16.81 -12.94
N GLN A 134 -2.86 15.55 -12.52
CA GLN A 134 -3.34 14.49 -13.41
C GLN A 134 -4.84 14.65 -13.68
N TYR A 135 -5.65 15.00 -12.68
CA TYR A 135 -7.09 15.22 -12.87
C TYR A 135 -7.38 16.39 -13.82
N ASN A 136 -6.63 17.49 -13.71
CA ASN A 136 -6.76 18.66 -14.60
C ASN A 136 -6.20 18.44 -16.02
N LYS A 137 -5.54 17.31 -16.30
CA LYS A 137 -5.11 16.92 -17.66
C LYS A 137 -6.10 15.99 -18.36
N PHE A 138 -7.10 15.49 -17.66
CA PHE A 138 -8.14 14.59 -18.19
C PHE A 138 -9.55 15.24 -18.20
N LEU A 139 -9.65 16.51 -17.83
CA LEU A 139 -10.80 17.41 -18.09
C LEU A 139 -10.42 18.39 -19.20
#